data_AF-A0AAU8FCN9-F1
#
_entry.id   AF-A0AAU8FCN9-F1
#
_cell.length_a   1.000
_cell.length_b   1.000
_cell.length_c   1.000
_cell.angle_alpha   90.00
_cell.angle_beta   90.00
_cell.angle_gamma   90.00
#
_symmetry.space_group_name_H-M   'P 1'
#
loop_
_entity.id
_entity.type
_entity.pdbx_description
1 polymer ?
#
loop_
_entity_poly.entity_id
_entity_poly.type
_entity_poly.pdbx_seq_one_letter_code
_entity_poly.pdbx_strand_id
1 'polypeptide(L)'
;MIHEKIFQLKSGREVKVVIKSYFLHDSPQRDMECEILIREPKEKYFRTPIGINHPQYWKMKRSSAQQAKALLMEYSGITQRHINQAISEFNQILSYPPTHIGLQFENELV
;
A
#
# COMPACT_ATOMS: atom_id res chain seq x y z
N MET A 1 5.33 -3.39 -11.10
CA MET A 1 3.95 -3.86 -10.80
C MET A 1 3.40 -3.08 -9.61
N ILE A 2 2.08 -2.87 -9.55
CA ILE A 2 1.41 -2.12 -8.47
C ILE A 2 0.31 -3.01 -7.87
N HIS A 3 0.18 -3.00 -6.54
CA HIS A 3 -0.95 -3.60 -5.82
C HIS A 3 -1.54 -2.58 -4.85
N GLU A 4 -2.86 -2.49 -4.84
CA GLU A 4 -3.61 -1.60 -3.95
C GLU A 4 -4.49 -2.41 -3.01
N LYS A 5 -4.46 -2.05 -1.73
CA LYS A 5 -5.35 -2.61 -0.72
C LYS A 5 -6.00 -1.50 0.08
N ILE A 6 -7.33 -1.52 0.15
CA ILE A 6 -8.10 -0.55 0.93
C ILE A 6 -8.58 -1.21 2.22
N PHE A 7 -8.32 -0.57 3.34
CA PHE A 7 -8.80 -0.95 4.67
C PHE A 7 -9.87 0.03 5.12
N GLN A 8 -11.04 -0.47 5.50
CA GLN A 8 -12.09 0.32 6.13
C GLN A 8 -11.93 0.23 7.66
N LEU A 9 -11.66 1.36 8.31
CA LEU A 9 -11.52 1.43 9.76
C LEU A 9 -12.89 1.63 10.43
N LYS A 10 -12.99 1.26 11.71
CA LYS A 10 -14.21 1.46 12.51
C LYS A 10 -14.67 2.93 12.60
N SER A 11 -13.75 3.89 12.42
CA SER A 11 -14.06 5.32 12.37
C SER A 11 -14.76 5.75 11.07
N GLY A 12 -14.93 4.85 10.10
CA GLY A 12 -15.39 5.16 8.74
C GLY A 12 -14.28 5.70 7.83
N ARG A 13 -13.08 5.96 8.36
CA ARG A 13 -11.91 6.31 7.54
C ARG A 13 -11.50 5.11 6.70
N GLU A 14 -11.16 5.38 5.46
CA GLU A 14 -10.52 4.41 4.58
C GLU A 14 -9.04 4.70 4.44
N VAL A 15 -8.24 3.64 4.41
CA VAL A 15 -6.79 3.72 4.23
C VAL A 15 -6.39 2.83 3.06
N LYS A 16 -5.83 3.43 2.01
CA LYS A 16 -5.29 2.73 0.86
C LYS A 16 -3.79 2.55 1.05
N VAL A 17 -3.34 1.30 1.05
CA VAL A 17 -1.92 0.93 0.98
C VAL A 17 -1.61 0.55 -0.47
N VAL A 18 -0.65 1.24 -1.07
CA VAL A 18 -0.19 1.01 -2.44
C VAL A 18 1.23 0.46 -2.38
N ILE A 19 1.42 -0.77 -2.85
CA ILE A 19 2.72 -1.42 -2.99
C ILE A 19 3.15 -1.31 -4.44
N LYS A 20 4.29 -0.66 -4.69
CA LYS A 20 4.92 -0.56 -6.01
C LYS A 20 6.20 -1.37 -5.98
N SER A 21 6.40 -2.22 -6.98
CA SER A 21 7.66 -2.92 -7.18
C SER A 21 8.24 -2.60 -8.55
N TYR A 22 9.53 -2.28 -8.54
CA TYR A 22 10.32 -2.02 -9.74
C TYR A 22 11.26 -3.21 -9.97
N PHE A 23 11.32 -3.68 -11.21
CA PHE A 23 12.34 -4.63 -11.63
C PHE A 23 13.54 -3.80 -12.10
N LEU A 24 14.58 -3.74 -11.28
CA LEU A 24 15.85 -3.17 -11.72
C LEU A 24 16.50 -4.18 -12.67
N HIS A 25 16.81 -3.74 -13.89
CA HIS A 25 17.22 -4.60 -15.00
C HIS A 25 18.43 -5.51 -14.68
N ASP A 26 19.26 -5.14 -13.71
CA ASP A 26 20.53 -5.81 -13.42
C ASP A 26 20.63 -6.43 -12.01
N SER A 27 19.58 -6.38 -11.19
CA SER A 27 19.61 -7.01 -9.87
C SER A 27 18.32 -7.78 -9.55
N PRO A 28 18.43 -8.99 -8.95
CA PRO A 28 17.26 -9.71 -8.44
C PRO A 28 16.66 -9.06 -7.20
N GLN A 29 17.23 -7.95 -6.71
CA GLN A 29 16.72 -7.22 -5.56
C GLN A 29 15.51 -6.39 -5.99
N ARG A 30 14.34 -6.84 -5.56
CA ARG A 30 13.08 -6.11 -5.74
C ARG A 30 13.06 -4.93 -4.78
N ASP A 31 13.21 -3.72 -5.33
CA ASP A 31 12.83 -2.53 -4.59
C ASP A 31 11.30 -2.46 -4.52
N MET A 32 10.81 -2.38 -3.27
CA MET A 32 9.40 -2.25 -2.94
C MET A 32 9.16 -0.91 -2.25
N GLU A 33 8.35 -0.07 -2.88
CA GLU A 33 7.88 1.18 -2.32
C GLU A 33 6.47 0.99 -1.76
N CYS A 34 6.24 1.48 -0.54
CA CYS A 34 4.94 1.43 0.12
C CYS A 34 4.42 2.84 0.33
N GLU A 35 3.30 3.17 -0.30
CA GLU A 35 2.61 4.44 -0.15
C GLU A 35 1.32 4.26 0.64
N ILE A 36 1.00 5.20 1.53
CA ILE A 36 -0.19 5.18 2.38
C ILE A 36 -1.02 6.43 2.07
N LEU A 37 -2.29 6.22 1.72
CA LEU A 37 -3.26 7.28 1.47
C LEU A 37 -4.49 7.07 2.36
N ILE A 38 -5.16 8.16 2.71
CA ILE A 38 -6.40 8.15 3.48
C ILE A 38 -7.54 8.84 2.74
N ARG A 39 -8.76 8.43 3.05
CA ARG A 39 -10.01 9.09 2.65
C ARG A 39 -10.94 9.11 3.85
N GLU A 40 -11.30 10.30 4.32
CA GLU A 40 -12.29 10.46 5.38
C GLU A 40 -13.72 10.22 4.84
N PRO A 41 -14.72 9.90 5.68
CA PRO A 41 -16.08 9.54 5.22
C PRO A 41 -16.76 10.54 4.27
N LYS A 42 -16.38 11.82 4.32
CA LYS A 42 -16.95 12.90 3.48
C LYS A 42 -16.02 13.34 2.34
N GLU A 43 -14.84 12.75 2.24
CA GLU A 43 -13.87 13.08 1.20
C GLU A 43 -14.16 12.28 -0.08
N LYS A 44 -14.05 12.95 -1.22
CA LYS A 44 -14.26 12.31 -2.53
C LYS A 44 -13.04 11.49 -2.97
N TYR A 45 -11.84 11.96 -2.64
CA TYR A 45 -10.58 11.41 -3.16
C TYR A 45 -9.63 11.04 -2.03
N PHE A 46 -8.78 10.04 -2.30
CA PHE A 46 -7.67 9.69 -1.43
C PHE A 46 -6.60 10.78 -1.45
N ARG A 47 -5.96 11.02 -0.30
CA ARG A 47 -4.87 11.98 -0.12
C ARG A 47 -3.83 11.45 0.85
N THR A 48 -2.68 12.12 0.93
CA THR A 48 -1.68 11.78 1.94
C THR A 48 -2.22 12.07 3.35
N PRO A 49 -1.85 11.24 4.36
CA PRO A 49 -2.25 11.46 5.75
C PRO A 49 -1.72 12.79 6.30
N ILE A 50 -0.49 13.13 5.90
CA ILE A 50 0.23 14.34 6.31
C ILE A 50 0.61 15.11 5.03
N GLY A 51 -0.25 16.03 4.61
CA GLY A 51 0.02 16.96 3.51
C GLY A 51 0.82 18.20 3.95
N ILE A 52 1.20 19.06 3.00
CA ILE A 52 2.00 20.28 3.28
C ILE A 52 1.37 21.23 4.30
N ASN A 53 0.04 21.26 4.36
CA ASN A 53 -0.73 22.09 5.29
C ASN A 53 -0.91 21.43 6.68
N HIS A 54 -0.39 20.22 6.89
CA HIS A 54 -0.54 19.50 8.15
C HIS A 54 0.49 19.98 9.18
N PRO A 55 0.11 20.19 10.46
CA PRO A 55 1.03 20.68 11.49
C PRO A 55 2.32 19.84 11.65
N GLN A 56 2.22 18.53 11.43
CA GLN A 56 3.37 17.61 11.49
C GLN A 56 4.17 17.47 10.19
N TYR A 57 3.85 18.22 9.13
CA TYR A 57 4.53 18.07 7.84
C TYR A 57 6.04 18.29 7.95
N TRP A 58 6.45 19.37 8.61
CA TRP A 58 7.88 19.67 8.79
C TRP A 58 8.59 18.68 9.71
N LYS A 59 7.89 18.15 10.72
CA LYS A 59 8.41 17.08 11.57
C LYS A 59 8.66 15.82 10.73
N MET A 60 7.69 15.41 9.93
CA MET A 60 7.81 14.26 9.02
C MET A 60 8.96 14.44 8.02
N LYS A 61 9.03 15.60 7.36
CA LYS A 61 10.04 15.88 6.32
C LYS A 61 11.47 15.87 6.84
N ARG A 62 11.67 16.22 8.12
CA ARG A 62 12.99 16.22 8.78
C ARG A 62 13.33 14.89 9.47
N SER A 63 12.36 13.96 9.55
CA SER A 63 12.53 12.67 10.22
C SER A 63 13.29 11.67 9.35
N SER A 64 13.90 10.65 9.97
CA SER A 64 14.41 9.51 9.21
C SER A 64 13.26 8.76 8.51
N ALA A 65 13.56 7.96 7.49
CA ALA A 65 12.55 7.18 6.76
C ALA A 65 11.69 6.31 7.69
N GLN A 66 12.30 5.67 8.69
CA GLN A 66 11.60 4.84 9.67
C GLN A 66 10.67 5.67 10.57
N GLN A 67 11.14 6.83 11.04
CA GLN A 67 10.34 7.73 11.87
C GLN A 67 9.18 8.35 11.08
N ALA A 68 9.42 8.79 9.84
CA ALA A 68 8.39 9.30 8.96
C ALA A 68 7.32 8.24 8.66
N LYS A 69 7.74 6.98 8.42
CA LYS A 69 6.83 5.84 8.23
C LYS A 69 5.98 5.59 9.47
N ALA A 70 6.58 5.58 10.66
CA ALA A 70 5.85 5.40 11.91
C ALA A 70 4.79 6.51 12.10
N LEU A 71 5.17 7.76 11.84
CA LEU A 71 4.27 8.91 11.92
C LEU A 71 3.11 8.80 10.92
N LEU A 72 3.38 8.41 9.67
CA LEU A 72 2.35 8.20 8.65
C LEU A 72 1.37 7.10 9.05
N MET A 73 1.87 5.98 9.59
CA MET A 73 1.02 4.89 10.07
C MET A 73 0.11 5.33 11.21
N GLU A 74 0.68 6.04 12.19
CA GLU A 74 -0.05 6.60 13.33
C GLU A 74 -1.18 7.52 12.85
N TYR A 75 -0.85 8.51 12.00
CA TYR A 75 -1.84 9.46 11.48
C TYR A 75 -2.89 8.82 10.57
N SER A 76 -2.56 7.70 9.91
CA SER A 76 -3.50 6.95 9.08
C SER A 76 -4.42 6.06 9.89
N GLY A 77 -4.01 5.65 11.10
CA GLY A 77 -4.74 4.69 11.92
C GLY A 77 -4.52 3.23 11.54
N ILE A 78 -3.42 2.92 10.84
CA ILE A 78 -3.06 1.54 10.46
C ILE A 78 -1.82 1.06 11.21
N THR A 79 -1.76 -0.25 11.41
CA THR A 79 -0.65 -0.93 12.08
C THR A 79 0.27 -1.65 11.09
N GLN A 80 1.44 -2.09 11.55
CA GLN A 80 2.38 -2.85 10.72
C GLN A 80 1.73 -4.15 10.18
N ARG A 81 0.74 -4.72 10.88
CA ARG A 81 -0.01 -5.88 10.41
C ARG A 81 -0.77 -5.61 9.11
N HIS A 82 -1.35 -4.42 8.97
CA HIS A 82 -2.05 -4.01 7.74
C HIS A 82 -1.07 -3.92 6.56
N ILE A 83 0.11 -3.33 6.79
CA ILE A 83 1.17 -3.26 5.77
C ILE A 83 1.63 -4.67 5.37
N ASN A 84 1.91 -5.52 6.36
CA ASN A 84 2.35 -6.89 6.11
C ASN A 84 1.29 -7.70 5.33
N GLN A 85 0.01 -7.46 5.60
CA GLN A 85 -1.07 -8.09 4.85
C GLN A 85 -1.07 -7.64 3.38
N ALA A 86 -0.92 -6.34 3.11
CA ALA A 86 -0.83 -5.84 1.74
C ALA A 86 0.40 -6.40 0.99
N ILE A 87 1.55 -6.50 1.67
CA ILE A 87 2.78 -7.10 1.11
C ILE A 87 2.58 -8.60 0.85
N SER A 88 1.95 -9.32 1.76
CA SER A 88 1.67 -10.76 1.60
C SER A 88 0.80 -11.02 0.38
N GLU A 89 -0.28 -10.26 0.20
CA GLU A 89 -1.16 -10.37 -0.96
C GLU A 89 -0.40 -10.04 -2.25
N PHE A 90 0.42 -8.99 -2.24
CA PHE A 90 1.25 -8.66 -3.40
C PHE A 90 2.24 -9.78 -3.76
N ASN A 91 2.91 -10.37 -2.76
CA ASN A 91 3.84 -11.47 -2.97
C ASN A 91 3.13 -12.72 -3.50
N GLN A 92 1.90 -13.00 -3.04
CA GLN A 92 1.09 -14.07 -3.59
C GLN A 92 0.82 -13.84 -5.08
N ILE A 93 0.36 -12.64 -5.47
CA ILE A 93 0.11 -12.30 -6.88
C ILE A 93 1.39 -12.47 -7.73
N LEU A 94 2.53 -12.02 -7.22
CA LEU A 94 3.83 -12.19 -7.90
C LEU A 94 4.32 -13.64 -7.97
N SER A 95 3.89 -14.49 -7.04
CA SER A 95 4.29 -15.90 -7.01
C SER A 95 3.46 -16.78 -7.96
N TYR A 96 2.33 -16.28 -8.49
CA TYR A 96 1.57 -17.00 -9.51
C TYR A 96 2.39 -17.05 -10.81
N PRO A 97 2.73 -18.25 -11.30
CA PRO A 97 3.34 -18.39 -12.62
C PRO A 97 2.36 -17.85 -13.67
N PRO A 98 2.82 -17.08 -14.68
CA PRO A 98 1.97 -16.61 -15.78
C PRO A 98 1.19 -17.72 -16.49
N THR A 99 1.67 -18.97 -16.38
CA THR A 99 1.07 -20.16 -16.98
C THR A 99 -0.27 -20.60 -16.38
N HIS A 100 -0.66 -20.10 -15.19
CA HIS A 100 -1.95 -20.47 -14.57
C HIS A 100 -3.07 -19.46 -14.80
N ILE A 101 -2.78 -18.27 -15.33
CA ILE A 101 -3.79 -17.24 -15.59
C ILE A 101 -4.72 -17.66 -16.76
N GLY A 102 -4.21 -18.46 -17.71
CA GLY A 102 -5.01 -19.01 -18.82
C GLY A 102 -5.81 -20.27 -18.51
N LEU A 103 -5.43 -21.05 -17.49
CA LEU A 103 -6.03 -22.36 -17.18
C LEU A 103 -7.34 -22.29 -16.40
N GLN A 104 -7.64 -21.16 -15.74
CA GLN A 104 -8.89 -21.04 -14.97
C GLN A 104 -10.11 -20.72 -15.84
N PHE A 105 -9.93 -20.14 -17.03
CA PHE A 105 -11.05 -19.85 -17.94
C PHE A 105 -11.59 -21.08 -18.68
N GLU A 106 -10.82 -22.17 -18.79
CA GLU A 106 -11.30 -23.40 -19.43
C GLU A 106 -12.18 -24.25 -18.49
N ASN A 107 -11.99 -24.15 -17.18
CA ASN A 107 -12.72 -24.97 -16.21
C ASN A 107 -14.13 -24.45 -15.86
N GLU A 108 -14.51 -23.25 -16.31
CA GLU A 108 -15.87 -22.71 -16.16
C GLU A 108 -16.76 -22.93 -17.40
N LEU A 109 -16.25 -23.61 -18.43
CA LEU A 109 -16.96 -23.85 -19.71
C LEU A 109 -17.30 -25.32 -19.99
N VAL A 110 -17.19 -26.21 -19.00
CA VAL A 110 -17.55 -27.64 -19.13
C VAL A 110 -18.65 -28.03 -18.16
#